data_AF-A0A512NAH0-F1
#
_entry.id   AF-A0A512NAH0-F1
#
_cell.length_a   1.000
_cell.length_b   1.000
_cell.length_c   1.000
_cell.angle_alpha   90.00
_cell.angle_beta   90.00
_cell.angle_gamma   90.00
#
_symmetry.space_group_name_H-M   'P 1'
#
loop_
_entity.id
_entity.type
_entity.pdbx_description
1 polymer ?
#
loop_
_entity_poly.entity_id
_entity_poly.type
_entity_poly.pdbx_seq_one_letter_code
_entity_poly.pdbx_strand_id
1 'polypeptide(L)'
;MTGVLDDYLIDPEVSLLDKTRMQAQVLLPVLRALRAELGKERADAVVKQALRDWSKQLFAAIADGIEGSPRRKWAAIQKVFGEISGREVAFEIRHHDESALDIDVTRCRFAEFFRALGEPELGALLICAADFDIAAIGAGTVDLERAQTIMQGAPSCTFRYRFAPR
;
A
#
# COMPACT_ATOMS: atom_id res chain seq x y z
N MET A 1 -27.31 -7.02 15.44
CA MET A 1 -27.32 -5.91 16.41
C MET A 1 -25.88 -5.74 16.85
N THR A 2 -25.24 -4.78 16.22
CA THR A 2 -23.88 -4.29 16.48
C THR A 2 -23.90 -3.51 17.80
N GLY A 3 -23.07 -3.96 18.75
CA GLY A 3 -23.03 -3.54 20.15
C GLY A 3 -22.08 -2.37 20.40
N VAL A 4 -22.06 -1.88 21.64
CA VAL A 4 -21.34 -0.65 22.08
C VAL A 4 -19.82 -0.66 21.84
N LEU A 5 -19.24 -1.80 21.45
CA LEU A 5 -17.83 -2.01 21.20
C LEU A 5 -17.63 -2.90 19.96
N ASP A 6 -18.22 -2.63 18.79
CA ASP A 6 -17.97 -3.46 17.59
C ASP A 6 -16.54 -3.29 17.06
N ASP A 7 -15.60 -3.78 17.85
CA ASP A 7 -14.15 -3.92 17.77
C ASP A 7 -13.37 -2.71 17.22
N TYR A 8 -13.82 -1.53 17.65
CA TYR A 8 -13.11 -0.25 17.73
C TYR A 8 -12.51 0.33 16.44
N LEU A 9 -13.46 0.69 15.56
CA LEU A 9 -13.45 1.86 14.68
C LEU A 9 -12.88 1.69 13.26
N ILE A 10 -12.97 0.51 12.65
CA ILE A 10 -12.94 0.43 11.17
C ILE A 10 -14.11 -0.43 10.68
N ASP A 11 -15.14 0.24 10.19
CA ASP A 11 -16.25 -0.38 9.47
C ASP A 11 -15.71 -1.06 8.18
N PRO A 12 -15.97 -2.36 7.98
CA PRO A 12 -15.48 -3.08 6.80
C PRO A 12 -15.97 -2.47 5.48
N GLU A 13 -17.15 -1.84 5.47
CA GLU A 13 -17.79 -1.25 4.28
C GLU A 13 -17.16 0.09 3.85
N VAL A 14 -16.34 0.72 4.72
CA VAL A 14 -15.64 1.95 4.36
C VAL A 14 -14.60 1.65 3.28
N SER A 15 -14.58 2.48 2.22
CA SER A 15 -13.61 2.33 1.13
C SER A 15 -12.18 2.40 1.65
N LEU A 16 -11.23 1.74 0.96
CA LEU A 16 -9.83 1.84 1.33
C LEU A 16 -9.36 3.31 1.34
N LEU A 17 -9.79 4.11 0.37
CA LEU A 17 -9.47 5.54 0.30
C LEU A 17 -9.98 6.32 1.51
N ASP A 18 -11.21 6.05 1.97
CA ASP A 18 -11.76 6.73 3.15
C ASP A 18 -11.06 6.28 4.44
N LYS A 19 -10.73 5.00 4.57
CA LYS A 19 -9.87 4.50 5.66
C LYS A 19 -8.52 5.23 5.66
N THR A 20 -7.90 5.40 4.49
CA THR A 20 -6.65 6.15 4.34
C THR A 20 -6.80 7.62 4.73
N ARG A 21 -7.89 8.28 4.32
CA ARG A 21 -8.18 9.68 4.69
C ARG A 21 -8.31 9.85 6.20
N MET A 22 -9.04 8.95 6.85
CA MET A 22 -9.19 8.94 8.31
C MET A 22 -7.85 8.75 9.02
N GLN A 23 -7.01 7.80 8.56
CA GLN A 23 -5.66 7.61 9.10
C GLN A 23 -4.79 8.85 8.92
N ALA A 24 -4.81 9.47 7.73
CA ALA A 24 -4.04 10.67 7.45
C ALA A 24 -4.48 11.87 8.31
N GLN A 25 -5.78 12.01 8.58
CA GLN A 25 -6.33 13.05 9.45
C GLN A 25 -5.71 12.99 10.87
N VAL A 26 -5.41 11.79 11.37
CA VAL A 26 -4.80 11.59 12.69
C VAL A 26 -3.27 11.66 12.64
N LEU A 27 -2.64 11.02 11.65
CA LEU A 27 -1.18 10.94 11.56
C LEU A 27 -0.52 12.27 11.18
N LEU A 28 -1.16 13.07 10.34
CA LEU A 28 -0.60 14.33 9.85
C LEU A 28 -0.28 15.35 10.96
N PRO A 29 -1.20 15.67 11.91
CA PRO A 29 -0.86 16.59 12.99
C PRO A 29 0.28 16.06 13.88
N VAL A 30 0.35 14.74 14.10
CA VAL A 30 1.46 14.11 14.86
C VAL A 30 2.78 14.27 14.10
N LEU A 31 2.80 13.98 12.80
CA LEU A 31 3.98 14.17 11.96
C LEU A 31 4.46 15.63 11.96
N ARG A 32 3.53 16.59 11.86
CA ARG A 32 3.85 18.02 11.92
C ARG A 32 4.45 18.43 13.25
N ALA A 33 3.90 17.95 14.36
CA ALA A 33 4.46 18.18 15.69
C ALA A 33 5.88 17.60 15.80
N LEU A 34 6.09 16.36 15.36
CA LEU A 34 7.43 15.75 15.36
C LEU A 34 8.43 16.54 14.51
N ARG A 35 8.03 17.03 13.34
CA ARG A 35 8.88 17.86 12.48
C ARG A 35 9.23 19.21 13.13
N ALA A 36 8.30 19.81 13.87
CA ALA A 36 8.55 21.06 14.59
C ALA A 36 9.57 20.85 15.73
N GLU A 37 9.48 19.74 16.45
CA GLU A 37 10.35 19.43 17.58
C GLU A 37 11.73 18.87 17.18
N LEU A 38 11.78 18.00 16.18
CA LEU A 38 12.99 17.23 15.82
C LEU A 38 13.66 17.71 14.52
N GLY A 39 13.03 18.63 13.80
CA GLY A 39 13.37 18.93 12.41
C GLY A 39 12.85 17.88 11.42
N LYS A 40 12.64 18.30 10.17
CA LYS A 40 11.98 17.50 9.14
C LYS A 40 12.67 16.15 8.89
N GLU A 41 13.98 16.17 8.67
CA GLU A 41 14.74 14.98 8.29
C GLU A 41 14.66 13.88 9.36
N ARG A 42 14.90 14.25 10.62
CA ARG A 42 14.87 13.29 11.73
C ARG A 42 13.46 12.76 11.97
N ALA A 43 12.45 13.62 11.97
CA ALA A 43 11.06 13.23 12.14
C ALA A 43 10.60 12.27 11.03
N ASP A 44 10.86 12.62 9.76
CA ASP A 44 10.49 11.80 8.61
C ASP A 44 11.21 10.45 8.63
N ALA A 45 12.47 10.39 9.05
CA ALA A 45 13.20 9.14 9.20
C ALA A 45 12.58 8.21 10.26
N VAL A 46 12.20 8.76 11.43
CA VAL A 46 11.53 8.01 12.50
C VAL A 46 10.18 7.48 12.04
N VAL A 47 9.35 8.33 11.43
CA VAL A 47 8.02 7.95 10.93
C VAL A 47 8.14 6.91 9.81
N LYS A 48 9.09 7.09 8.88
CA LYS A 48 9.37 6.11 7.83
C LYS A 48 9.71 4.75 8.43
N GLN A 49 10.63 4.69 9.38
CA GLN A 49 11.01 3.43 10.01
C GLN A 49 9.80 2.75 10.67
N ALA A 50 9.07 3.49 11.50
CA ALA A 50 7.91 2.96 12.21
C ALA A 50 6.81 2.43 11.26
N LEU A 51 6.46 3.19 10.21
CA LEU A 51 5.42 2.78 9.26
C LEU A 51 5.86 1.60 8.39
N ARG A 52 7.15 1.53 8.00
CA ARG A 52 7.66 0.37 7.24
C ARG A 52 7.71 -0.89 8.08
N ASP A 53 8.10 -0.80 9.34
CA ASP A 53 8.11 -1.96 10.24
C ASP A 53 6.69 -2.44 10.52
N TRP A 54 5.77 -1.52 10.81
CA TRP A 54 4.36 -1.84 10.99
C TRP A 54 3.74 -2.51 9.75
N SER A 55 3.98 -1.95 8.56
CA SER A 55 3.44 -2.51 7.30
C SER A 55 3.96 -3.94 7.04
N LYS A 56 5.26 -4.18 7.23
CA LYS A 56 5.84 -5.52 7.09
C LYS A 56 5.22 -6.52 8.06
N GLN A 57 5.06 -6.13 9.34
CA GLN A 57 4.46 -6.99 10.35
C GLN A 57 2.99 -7.29 10.04
N LEU A 58 2.23 -6.29 9.58
CA LEU A 58 0.84 -6.45 9.19
C LEU A 58 0.68 -7.48 8.07
N PHE A 59 1.42 -7.33 6.98
CA PHE A 59 1.32 -8.23 5.83
C PHE A 59 1.87 -9.63 6.11
N ALA A 60 2.88 -9.76 6.97
CA ALA A 60 3.33 -11.05 7.48
C ALA A 60 2.22 -11.76 8.27
N ALA A 61 1.57 -11.06 9.20
CA ALA A 61 0.48 -11.62 9.99
C ALA A 61 -0.73 -12.02 9.13
N ILE A 62 -1.09 -11.23 8.11
CA ILE A 62 -2.13 -11.59 7.13
C ILE A 62 -1.73 -12.87 6.38
N ALA A 63 -0.47 -12.98 5.94
CA ALA A 63 0.02 -14.16 5.23
C ALA A 63 0.04 -15.43 6.10
N ASP A 64 0.32 -15.31 7.39
CA ASP A 64 0.31 -16.43 8.34
C ASP A 64 -1.09 -17.02 8.52
N GLY A 65 -2.14 -16.20 8.39
CA GLY A 65 -3.54 -16.64 8.39
C GLY A 65 -4.01 -17.33 7.10
N ILE A 66 -3.17 -17.42 6.07
CA ILE A 66 -3.52 -18.02 4.76
C ILE A 66 -2.71 -19.30 4.56
N GLU A 67 -3.38 -20.39 4.24
CA GLU A 67 -2.73 -21.67 3.94
C GLU A 67 -2.17 -21.74 2.49
N GLY A 68 -1.11 -22.53 2.33
CA GLY A 68 -0.52 -22.88 1.03
C GLY A 68 0.84 -22.25 0.77
N SER A 69 1.33 -22.40 -0.46
CA SER A 69 2.65 -21.93 -0.87
C SER A 69 2.76 -20.39 -0.81
N PRO A 70 3.99 -19.84 -0.70
CA PRO A 70 4.22 -18.39 -0.76
C PRO A 70 3.51 -17.72 -1.95
N ARG A 71 3.57 -18.35 -3.13
CA ARG A 71 2.89 -17.84 -4.33
C ARG A 71 1.37 -17.79 -4.18
N ARG A 72 0.77 -18.80 -3.54
CA ARG A 72 -0.67 -18.85 -3.28
C ARG A 72 -1.10 -17.80 -2.27
N LYS A 73 -0.32 -17.61 -1.19
CA LYS A 73 -0.55 -16.55 -0.19
C LYS A 73 -0.51 -15.17 -0.83
N TRP A 74 0.54 -14.89 -1.60
CA TRP A 74 0.66 -13.65 -2.38
C TRP A 74 -0.56 -13.44 -3.29
N ALA A 75 -0.94 -14.44 -4.08
CA ALA A 75 -2.06 -14.31 -5.02
C ALA A 75 -3.40 -14.03 -4.30
N ALA A 76 -3.63 -14.65 -3.15
CA ALA A 76 -4.81 -14.42 -2.33
C ALA A 76 -4.88 -12.97 -1.81
N ILE A 77 -3.76 -12.47 -1.27
CA ILE A 77 -3.67 -11.09 -0.77
C ILE A 77 -3.77 -10.08 -1.91
N GLN A 78 -3.04 -10.30 -3.01
CA GLN A 78 -3.05 -9.42 -4.18
C GLN A 78 -4.45 -9.30 -4.79
N LYS A 79 -5.23 -10.40 -4.82
CA LYS A 79 -6.61 -10.39 -5.28
C LYS A 79 -7.47 -9.46 -4.42
N VAL A 80 -7.48 -9.66 -3.11
CA VAL A 80 -8.30 -8.85 -2.19
C VAL A 80 -7.85 -7.39 -2.20
N PHE A 81 -6.53 -7.15 -2.16
CA PHE A 81 -5.98 -5.79 -2.20
C PHE A 81 -6.36 -5.09 -3.51
N GLY A 82 -6.26 -5.78 -4.65
CA GLY A 82 -6.68 -5.27 -5.95
C GLY A 82 -8.17 -4.98 -6.04
N GLU A 83 -9.04 -5.76 -5.39
CA GLU A 83 -10.48 -5.51 -5.34
C GLU A 83 -10.82 -4.24 -4.55
N ILE A 84 -10.15 -4.00 -3.41
CA ILE A 84 -10.40 -2.83 -2.56
C ILE A 84 -9.71 -1.56 -3.07
N SER A 85 -8.53 -1.67 -3.69
CA SER A 85 -7.78 -0.52 -4.23
C SER A 85 -8.17 -0.19 -5.67
N GLY A 86 -8.63 -1.18 -6.44
CA GLY A 86 -8.95 -1.07 -7.86
C GLY A 86 -10.03 -0.04 -8.18
N ARG A 87 -10.94 0.23 -7.23
CA ARG A 87 -11.99 1.26 -7.35
C ARG A 87 -11.42 2.68 -7.37
N GLU A 88 -10.18 2.85 -6.90
CA GLU A 88 -9.55 4.15 -6.65
C GLU A 88 -8.46 4.48 -7.69
N VAL A 89 -8.26 3.59 -8.65
CA VAL A 89 -7.23 3.72 -9.69
C VAL A 89 -7.80 3.43 -11.07
N ALA A 90 -7.21 4.05 -12.10
CA ALA A 90 -7.38 3.62 -13.48
C ALA A 90 -6.06 2.98 -13.93
N PHE A 91 -6.14 1.84 -14.61
CA PHE A 91 -4.95 1.11 -15.03
C PHE A 91 -5.13 0.43 -16.39
N GLU A 92 -3.99 0.15 -17.02
CA GLU A 92 -3.88 -0.60 -18.26
C GLU A 92 -3.00 -1.82 -18.02
N ILE A 93 -3.45 -2.99 -18.49
CA ILE A 93 -2.60 -4.18 -18.54
C ILE A 93 -1.76 -4.08 -19.80
N ARG A 94 -0.44 -4.05 -19.62
CA ARG A 94 0.54 -3.99 -20.71
C ARG A 94 0.98 -5.39 -21.15
N HIS A 95 1.07 -6.31 -20.19
CA HIS A 95 1.43 -7.70 -20.42
C HIS A 95 0.84 -8.60 -19.34
N HIS A 96 0.37 -9.80 -19.69
CA HIS A 96 -0.12 -10.78 -18.73
C HIS A 96 -0.01 -12.20 -19.30
N ASP A 97 0.87 -13.00 -18.72
CA ASP A 97 1.04 -14.41 -19.00
C ASP A 97 1.46 -15.19 -17.74
N GLU A 98 1.90 -16.45 -17.91
CA GLU A 98 2.31 -17.31 -16.79
C GLU A 98 3.58 -16.83 -16.07
N SER A 99 4.44 -16.06 -16.75
CA SER A 99 5.75 -15.61 -16.31
C SER A 99 5.79 -14.14 -15.86
N ALA A 100 4.82 -13.33 -16.29
CA ALA A 100 4.83 -11.89 -16.07
C ALA A 100 3.43 -11.26 -15.99
N LEU A 101 3.33 -10.17 -15.22
CA LEU A 101 2.18 -9.27 -15.21
C LEU A 101 2.69 -7.82 -15.15
N ASP A 102 2.49 -7.07 -16.22
CA ASP A 102 2.85 -5.67 -16.33
C ASP A 102 1.60 -4.79 -16.38
N ILE A 103 1.51 -3.86 -15.44
CA ILE A 103 0.38 -2.95 -15.29
C ILE A 103 0.89 -1.51 -15.19
N ASP A 104 0.24 -0.59 -15.88
CA ASP A 104 0.44 0.84 -15.71
C ASP A 104 -0.80 1.46 -15.08
N VAL A 105 -0.65 2.04 -13.90
CA VAL A 105 -1.70 2.87 -13.29
C VAL A 105 -1.57 4.28 -13.85
N THR A 106 -2.61 4.77 -14.51
CA THR A 106 -2.65 6.07 -15.20
C THR A 106 -3.38 7.14 -14.38
N ARG A 107 -4.17 6.73 -13.38
CA ARG A 107 -4.82 7.63 -12.42
C ARG A 107 -4.88 6.98 -11.05
N CYS A 108 -4.67 7.76 -9.97
CA CYS A 108 -4.68 7.26 -8.60
C CYS A 108 -5.24 8.28 -7.62
N ARG A 109 -6.43 8.01 -7.05
CA ARG A 109 -7.09 8.91 -6.09
C ARG A 109 -6.35 9.03 -4.76
N PHE A 110 -5.57 8.01 -4.37
CA PHE A 110 -4.68 8.09 -3.22
C PHE A 110 -3.57 9.14 -3.45
N ALA A 111 -2.95 9.12 -4.62
CA ALA A 111 -1.91 10.08 -4.99
C ALA A 111 -2.47 11.50 -5.10
N GLU A 112 -3.64 11.66 -5.73
CA GLU A 112 -4.38 12.95 -5.77
C GLU A 112 -4.58 13.52 -4.36
N PHE A 113 -5.05 12.68 -3.42
CA PHE A 113 -5.30 13.08 -2.04
C PHE A 113 -4.04 13.53 -1.29
N PHE A 114 -2.98 12.70 -1.23
CA PHE A 114 -1.78 13.06 -0.47
C PHE A 114 -0.99 14.22 -1.09
N ARG A 115 -1.02 14.37 -2.41
CA ARG A 115 -0.46 15.54 -3.08
C ARG A 115 -1.24 16.81 -2.75
N ALA A 116 -2.58 16.73 -2.70
CA ALA A 116 -3.41 17.87 -2.28
C ALA A 116 -3.17 18.26 -0.81
N LEU A 117 -2.80 17.29 0.05
CA LEU A 117 -2.38 17.56 1.43
C LEU A 117 -0.95 18.13 1.55
N GLY A 118 -0.16 18.11 0.47
CA GLY A 118 1.26 18.47 0.49
C GLY A 118 2.16 17.44 1.17
N GLU A 119 1.73 16.18 1.27
CA GLU A 119 2.44 15.10 1.97
C GLU A 119 2.54 13.81 1.14
N PRO A 120 3.08 13.86 -0.09
CA PRO A 120 3.22 12.68 -0.95
C PRO A 120 4.13 11.61 -0.33
N GLU A 121 5.11 11.99 0.50
CA GLU A 121 5.99 11.03 1.18
C GLU A 121 5.23 10.18 2.20
N LEU A 122 4.29 10.78 2.93
CA LEU A 122 3.41 10.05 3.84
C LEU A 122 2.50 9.10 3.06
N GLY A 123 1.94 9.56 1.93
CA GLY A 123 1.13 8.72 1.04
C GLY A 123 1.92 7.55 0.46
N ALA A 124 3.19 7.76 0.11
CA ALA A 124 4.06 6.69 -0.37
C ALA A 124 4.26 5.60 0.70
N LEU A 125 4.40 5.98 1.97
CA LEU A 125 4.57 5.03 3.09
C LEU A 125 3.29 4.27 3.43
N LEU A 126 2.14 4.94 3.44
CA LEU A 126 0.87 4.34 3.83
C LEU A 126 0.22 3.48 2.75
N ILE A 127 0.44 3.81 1.47
CA ILE A 127 -0.24 3.16 0.34
C ILE A 127 0.74 2.46 -0.59
N CYS A 128 1.66 3.21 -1.21
CA CYS A 128 2.50 2.64 -2.26
C CYS A 128 3.47 1.57 -1.74
N ALA A 129 3.95 1.72 -0.51
CA ALA A 129 4.96 0.82 0.03
C ALA A 129 4.40 -0.55 0.45
N ALA A 130 3.06 -0.67 0.59
CA ALA A 130 2.37 -1.94 0.80
C ALA A 130 2.56 -2.90 -0.38
N ASP A 131 2.67 -2.37 -1.61
CA ASP A 131 2.84 -3.17 -2.83
C ASP A 131 4.09 -4.09 -2.73
N PHE A 132 5.18 -3.58 -2.16
CA PHE A 132 6.42 -4.34 -1.94
C PHE A 132 6.30 -5.34 -0.79
N ASP A 133 5.59 -4.98 0.28
CA ASP A 133 5.40 -5.89 1.41
C ASP A 133 4.53 -7.08 1.00
N ILE A 134 3.49 -6.84 0.18
CA ILE A 134 2.68 -7.89 -0.42
C ILE A 134 3.55 -8.76 -1.33
N ALA A 135 4.32 -8.16 -2.27
CA ALA A 135 5.19 -8.92 -3.17
C ALA A 135 6.19 -9.83 -2.44
N ALA A 136 6.75 -9.35 -1.33
CA ALA A 136 7.70 -10.11 -0.51
C ALA A 136 7.12 -11.43 0.05
N ILE A 137 5.80 -11.52 0.23
CA ILE A 137 5.10 -12.75 0.66
C ILE A 137 5.29 -13.88 -0.36
N GLY A 138 5.51 -13.54 -1.63
CA GLY A 138 5.83 -14.51 -2.68
C GLY A 138 7.18 -15.23 -2.47
N ALA A 139 8.02 -14.80 -1.52
CA ALA A 139 9.26 -15.45 -1.10
C ALA A 139 10.13 -15.94 -2.28
N GLY A 140 10.49 -15.03 -3.19
CA GLY A 140 11.33 -15.32 -4.35
C GLY A 140 10.60 -15.96 -5.54
N THR A 141 9.35 -16.40 -5.37
CA THR A 141 8.50 -16.87 -6.49
C THR A 141 7.75 -15.73 -7.20
N VAL A 142 7.79 -14.54 -6.61
CA VAL A 142 7.25 -13.29 -7.13
C VAL A 142 8.31 -12.22 -6.90
N ASP A 143 8.64 -11.50 -7.97
CA ASP A 143 9.42 -10.28 -7.92
C ASP A 143 8.57 -9.11 -8.43
N LEU A 144 8.80 -7.93 -7.87
CA LEU A 144 8.06 -6.72 -8.23
C LEU A 144 9.03 -5.55 -8.36
N GLU A 145 9.13 -5.03 -9.58
CA GLU A 145 9.78 -3.75 -9.86
C GLU A 145 8.73 -2.64 -10.02
N ARG A 146 9.01 -1.49 -9.37
CA ARG A 146 8.22 -0.26 -9.53
C ARG A 146 9.14 0.95 -9.69
N ALA A 147 9.45 1.30 -10.94
CA ALA A 147 10.32 2.41 -11.27
C ALA A 147 9.63 3.79 -11.12
N GLN A 148 8.32 3.86 -11.35
CA GLN A 148 7.57 5.11 -11.34
C GLN A 148 6.35 5.03 -10.42
N THR A 149 6.03 6.15 -9.75
CA THR A 149 4.79 6.31 -9.01
C THR A 149 4.19 7.70 -9.20
N ILE A 150 2.87 7.78 -9.44
CA ILE A 150 2.12 9.05 -9.48
C ILE A 150 2.25 9.81 -8.16
N MET A 151 2.29 9.08 -7.03
CA MET A 151 2.49 9.65 -5.70
C MET A 151 3.75 10.54 -5.65
N GLN A 152 4.85 10.07 -6.24
CA GLN A 152 6.14 10.79 -6.32
C GLN A 152 6.25 11.72 -7.54
N GLY A 153 5.17 11.93 -8.29
CA GLY A 153 5.11 12.89 -9.40
C GLY A 153 5.46 12.34 -10.78
N ALA A 154 5.58 11.03 -10.93
CA ALA A 154 5.69 10.42 -12.25
C ALA A 154 4.33 10.47 -12.99
N PRO A 155 4.30 10.34 -14.34
CA PRO A 155 3.05 10.36 -15.10
C PRO A 155 2.17 9.12 -14.89
N SER A 156 2.75 8.02 -14.42
CA SER A 156 2.07 6.75 -14.15
C SER A 156 2.75 6.01 -12.99
N CYS A 157 2.06 5.02 -12.41
CA CYS A 157 2.73 4.01 -11.59
C CYS A 157 2.99 2.77 -12.43
N THR A 158 4.24 2.29 -12.44
CA THR A 158 4.61 1.05 -13.12
C THR A 158 4.59 -0.10 -12.13
N PHE A 159 3.91 -1.19 -12.47
CA PHE A 159 4.02 -2.48 -11.80
C PHE A 159 4.57 -3.48 -12.80
N ARG A 160 5.70 -4.11 -12.47
CA ARG A 160 6.34 -5.13 -13.30
C ARG A 160 6.56 -6.37 -12.45
N TYR A 161 5.60 -7.29 -12.49
CA TYR A 161 5.71 -8.55 -11.77
C TYR A 161 6.41 -9.59 -12.62
N ARG A 162 7.34 -10.32 -12.00
CA ARG A 162 7.97 -11.50 -12.59
C ARG A 162 7.70 -12.71 -11.72
N PHE A 163 7.44 -13.84 -12.37
CA PHE A 163 6.94 -15.04 -11.74
C PHE A 163 7.90 -16.19 -12.00
N ALA A 164 8.38 -16.81 -10.92
CA ALA A 164 9.17 -18.02 -11.05
C ALA A 164 8.32 -19.15 -11.68
N PRO A 165 8.95 -20.08 -12.43
CA PRO A 165 8.28 -21.28 -12.89
C PRO A 165 7.61 -22.03 -11.73
N ARG A 166 6.44 -22.61 -12.01
CA ARG A 166 5.66 -23.37 -11.02
C ARG A 166 6.25 -24.74 -10.72
#